data_AF-A0A2X2VKD5-F1
#
_entry.id   AF-A0A2X2VKD5-F1
#
_cell.length_a   1.000
_cell.length_b   1.000
_cell.length_c   1.000
_cell.angle_alpha   90.00
_cell.angle_beta   90.00
_cell.angle_gamma   90.00
#
_symmetry.space_group_name_H-M   'P 1'
#
loop_
_entity.id
_entity.type
_entity.pdbx_description
1 polymer ?
#
loop_
_entity_poly.entity_id
_entity_poly.type
_entity_poly.pdbx_seq_one_letter_code
_entity_poly.pdbx_strand_id
1 'polypeptide(L)'
;MLWRMLIIRIRVYAWQKEVDLHQVLWRRSRLSERHAGQGNGIAGADHFWFGHTPLRHRVDIDNLHYIDTGAVFGGELTLVQLQ
;
A
#
# COMPACT_ATOMS: atom_id res chain seq x y z
N MET A 1 -9.12 -19.39 0.23
CA MET A 1 -9.60 -17.99 0.36
C MET A 1 -8.36 -17.10 0.52
N LEU A 2 -7.72 -16.75 -0.61
CA LEU A 2 -6.41 -16.09 -0.61
C LEU A 2 -6.58 -14.58 -0.81
N TRP A 3 -6.27 -13.81 0.23
CA TRP A 3 -6.09 -12.36 0.14
C TRP A 3 -4.78 -12.08 -0.63
N ARG A 4 -4.88 -11.83 -1.94
CA ARG A 4 -3.74 -11.39 -2.75
C ARG A 4 -3.73 -9.87 -2.81
N MET A 5 -2.87 -9.26 -1.99
CA MET A 5 -2.61 -7.83 -1.97
C MET A 5 -1.70 -7.49 -3.17
N LEU A 6 -2.25 -6.88 -4.23
CA LEU A 6 -1.50 -6.34 -5.38
C LEU A 6 -1.07 -4.89 -5.04
N ILE A 7 0.02 -4.33 -5.56
CA ILE A 7 0.03 -3.27 -6.62
C ILE A 7 1.40 -2.60 -6.66
N ILE A 8 2.01 -2.46 -7.85
CA ILE A 8 3.42 -1.97 -7.89
C ILE A 8 3.76 -0.93 -8.91
N ARG A 9 3.32 -1.02 -10.15
CA ARG A 9 3.41 0.10 -11.10
C ARG A 9 2.07 0.39 -11.77
N ILE A 10 1.03 -0.19 -11.18
CA ILE A 10 -0.33 0.02 -11.56
C ILE A 10 -0.65 1.49 -11.26
N ARG A 11 -0.82 2.26 -12.33
CA ARG A 11 -1.60 3.51 -12.29
C ARG A 11 -3.10 3.22 -12.36
N VAL A 12 -3.47 2.05 -12.88
CA VAL A 12 -4.85 1.58 -13.01
C VAL A 12 -4.91 0.10 -12.68
N TYR A 13 -5.60 -0.23 -11.59
CA TYR A 13 -5.94 -1.57 -11.18
C TYR A 13 -7.07 -2.08 -12.08
N ALA A 14 -7.00 -3.36 -12.42
CA ALA A 14 -8.08 -4.08 -13.07
C ALA A 14 -8.04 -5.53 -12.60
N TRP A 15 -9.21 -6.15 -12.51
CA TRP A 15 -9.34 -7.56 -12.18
C TRP A 15 -8.53 -8.41 -13.18
N GLN A 16 -7.84 -9.44 -12.67
CA GLN A 16 -7.01 -10.38 -13.44
C GLN A 16 -5.87 -9.76 -14.28
N LYS A 17 -5.59 -8.48 -14.12
CA LYS A 17 -4.45 -7.85 -14.77
C LYS A 17 -3.15 -8.45 -14.25
N GLU A 18 -2.29 -8.87 -15.18
CA GLU A 18 -0.96 -9.36 -14.83
C GLU A 18 -0.13 -8.29 -14.13
N VAL A 19 0.67 -8.75 -13.17
CA VAL A 19 1.57 -7.90 -12.38
C VAL A 19 2.89 -8.59 -12.17
N ASP A 20 3.95 -7.79 -12.05
CA ASP A 20 5.26 -8.26 -11.60
C ASP A 20 5.20 -8.63 -10.10
N LEU A 21 5.17 -9.92 -9.76
CA LEU A 21 5.02 -10.36 -8.37
C LEU A 21 6.18 -9.93 -7.45
N HIS A 22 7.41 -9.86 -7.95
CA HIS A 22 8.55 -9.46 -7.14
C HIS A 22 8.38 -8.01 -6.69
N GLN A 23 8.01 -7.17 -7.64
CA GLN A 23 7.63 -5.81 -7.36
C GLN A 23 6.50 -5.80 -6.29
N VAL A 24 5.47 -6.70 -6.35
CA VAL A 24 4.25 -6.66 -5.47
C VAL A 24 4.68 -6.68 -4.03
N LEU A 25 5.57 -7.61 -3.75
CA LEU A 25 5.93 -7.98 -2.40
C LEU A 25 7.02 -7.06 -1.84
N TRP A 26 7.91 -6.53 -2.69
CA TRP A 26 9.17 -5.93 -2.22
C TRP A 26 9.36 -4.45 -2.51
N ARG A 27 8.51 -3.81 -3.33
CA ARG A 27 8.72 -2.39 -3.64
C ARG A 27 8.31 -1.50 -2.47
N ARG A 28 9.30 -0.80 -1.90
CA ARG A 28 9.12 0.22 -0.86
C ARG A 28 9.18 1.66 -1.37
N SER A 29 9.73 1.86 -2.58
CA SER A 29 10.02 3.20 -3.13
C SER A 29 8.78 4.06 -3.38
N ARG A 30 7.58 3.46 -3.50
CA ARG A 30 6.35 4.22 -3.71
C ARG A 30 6.12 5.22 -2.58
N LEU A 31 6.29 4.80 -1.32
CA LEU A 31 6.06 5.69 -0.19
C LEU A 31 7.00 6.90 -0.22
N SER A 32 8.28 6.69 -0.51
CA SER A 32 9.25 7.79 -0.63
C SER A 32 8.95 8.71 -1.81
N GLU A 33 8.52 8.16 -2.96
CA GLU A 33 8.07 8.96 -4.11
C GLU A 33 6.86 9.84 -3.73
N ARG A 34 5.90 9.28 -2.99
CA ARG A 34 4.74 10.02 -2.49
C ARG A 34 5.12 11.17 -1.57
N HIS A 35 6.00 10.92 -0.60
CA HIS A 35 6.50 11.98 0.29
C HIS A 35 7.26 13.07 -0.45
N ALA A 36 7.89 12.75 -1.58
CA ALA A 36 8.56 13.71 -2.46
C ALA A 36 7.59 14.44 -3.42
N GLY A 37 6.27 14.28 -3.25
CA GLY A 37 5.25 14.87 -4.11
C GLY A 37 5.20 14.26 -5.53
N GLN A 38 5.71 13.04 -5.71
CA GLN A 38 5.80 12.38 -7.01
C GLN A 38 4.68 11.36 -7.24
N GLY A 39 4.05 11.46 -8.42
CA GLY A 39 2.99 10.57 -8.92
C GLY A 39 1.61 10.84 -8.34
N ASN A 40 0.59 10.07 -8.76
CA ASN A 40 -0.81 10.14 -8.28
C ASN A 40 -1.31 8.81 -7.68
N GLY A 41 -2.42 8.85 -6.94
CA GLY A 41 -3.17 7.66 -6.52
C GLY A 41 -3.40 6.64 -7.65
N ILE A 42 -3.78 5.45 -7.27
CA ILE A 42 -3.98 4.35 -8.21
C ILE A 42 -5.45 4.37 -8.65
N ALA A 43 -5.76 4.43 -9.94
CA ALA A 43 -7.14 4.33 -10.41
C ALA A 43 -7.63 2.86 -10.40
N GLY A 44 -8.94 2.67 -10.58
CA GLY A 44 -9.56 1.35 -10.75
C GLY A 44 -10.01 0.66 -9.46
N ALA A 45 -9.70 1.23 -8.29
CA ALA A 45 -10.38 0.95 -7.03
C ALA A 45 -10.28 2.16 -6.10
N ASP A 46 -11.17 2.21 -5.11
CA ASP A 46 -11.30 3.36 -4.21
C ASP A 46 -10.18 3.45 -3.19
N HIS A 47 -9.64 2.31 -2.74
CA HIS A 47 -8.67 2.23 -1.65
C HIS A 47 -7.62 1.15 -1.87
N PHE A 48 -6.38 1.46 -1.51
CA PHE A 48 -5.26 0.52 -1.53
C PHE A 48 -4.51 0.51 -0.21
N TRP A 49 -4.49 -0.66 0.43
CA TRP A 49 -3.92 -0.86 1.76
C TRP A 49 -2.56 -1.55 1.67
N PHE A 50 -1.55 -0.98 2.31
CA PHE A 50 -0.17 -1.44 2.27
C PHE A 50 0.35 -1.69 3.68
N GLY A 51 1.00 -2.84 3.85
CA GLY A 51 1.88 -3.11 4.98
C GLY A 51 3.35 -3.09 4.56
N HIS A 52 4.14 -4.01 5.12
CA HIS A 52 5.52 -4.35 4.74
C HIS A 52 6.60 -3.28 5.02
N THR A 53 6.25 -1.99 5.02
CA THR A 53 7.16 -0.89 5.37
C THR A 53 6.74 -0.32 6.72
N PRO A 54 7.43 -0.66 7.83
CA PRO A 54 7.09 -0.12 9.14
C PRO A 54 7.24 1.40 9.21
N LEU A 55 6.22 2.08 9.75
CA LEU A 55 6.13 3.53 9.93
C LEU A 55 5.85 3.89 11.38
N ARG A 56 6.18 5.13 11.78
CA ARG A 56 5.88 5.62 13.13
C ARG A 56 4.39 5.84 13.38
N HIS A 57 3.64 6.15 12.34
CA HIS A 57 2.19 6.34 12.36
C HIS A 57 1.62 5.95 10.99
N ARG A 58 0.32 5.69 10.94
CA ARG A 58 -0.41 5.49 9.69
C ARG A 58 -0.19 6.66 8.74
N VAL A 59 0.01 6.37 7.47
CA VAL A 59 0.14 7.39 6.41
C VAL A 59 -0.93 7.19 5.36
N ASP A 60 -1.68 8.24 5.07
CA ASP A 60 -2.69 8.30 4.01
C ASP A 60 -2.28 9.33 2.96
N ILE A 61 -2.16 8.91 1.70
CA ILE A 61 -1.80 9.78 0.58
C ILE A 61 -2.63 9.37 -0.63
N ASP A 62 -3.46 10.27 -1.16
CA ASP A 62 -4.48 9.95 -2.15
C ASP A 62 -5.38 8.79 -1.65
N ASN A 63 -5.48 7.70 -2.42
CA ASN A 63 -6.15 6.47 -2.03
C ASN A 63 -5.18 5.36 -1.56
N LEU A 64 -4.00 5.75 -1.09
CA LEU A 64 -2.96 4.84 -0.60
C LEU A 64 -2.91 4.93 0.93
N HIS A 65 -3.10 3.79 1.59
CA HIS A 65 -3.15 3.69 3.04
C HIS A 65 -2.04 2.78 3.53
N TYR A 66 -1.07 3.32 4.25
CA TYR A 66 0.05 2.58 4.82
C TYR A 66 -0.21 2.34 6.31
N ILE A 67 -0.44 1.08 6.68
CA ILE A 67 -0.92 0.69 8.02
C ILE A 67 0.07 -0.15 8.82
N ASP A 68 1.24 -0.47 8.27
CA ASP A 68 2.29 -1.13 9.04
C ASP A 68 2.94 -0.11 9.99
N THR A 69 2.44 -0.06 11.21
CA THR A 69 2.96 0.76 12.31
C THR A 69 3.97 0.02 13.19
N GLY A 70 4.52 -1.10 12.70
CA GLY A 70 5.62 -1.79 13.36
C GLY A 70 5.24 -2.49 14.66
N ALA A 71 4.07 -3.13 14.74
CA ALA A 71 3.59 -3.83 15.94
C ALA A 71 4.61 -4.80 16.56
N VAL A 72 5.33 -5.56 15.72
CA VAL A 72 6.37 -6.51 16.19
C VAL A 72 7.64 -5.82 16.70
N PHE A 73 7.81 -4.53 16.41
CA PHE A 73 8.95 -3.72 16.83
C PHE A 73 8.61 -2.80 18.02
N GLY A 74 7.48 -3.05 18.71
CA GLY A 74 7.01 -2.23 19.82
C GLY A 74 6.20 -0.99 19.38
N GLY A 75 5.88 -0.88 18.10
CA GLY A 75 4.90 0.08 17.59
C GLY A 75 3.47 -0.40 17.80
N GLU A 76 2.51 0.37 17.29
CA GLU A 76 1.09 0.06 17.45
C GLU A 76 0.62 -1.01 16.44
N LEU A 77 -0.40 -1.78 16.80
CA LEU A 77 -1.17 -2.57 15.84
C LEU A 77 -2.28 -1.68 15.26
N THR A 78 -2.12 -1.25 14.01
CA THR A 78 -3.16 -0.47 13.32
C THR A 78 -4.29 -1.38 12.85
N LEU A 79 -5.51 -1.11 13.33
CA LEU A 79 -6.74 -1.75 12.88
C LEU A 79 -7.63 -0.69 12.21
N VAL A 80 -8.18 -1.03 11.05
CA VAL A 80 -9.10 -0.15 10.31
C VAL A 80 -10.39 -0.91 10.04
N GLN A 81 -11.51 -0.32 10.44
CA GLN A 81 -12.84 -0.79 10.09
C GLN A 81 -13.22 -0.23 8.71
N LEU A 82 -13.58 -1.13 7.80
CA LEU A 82 -14.17 -0.79 6.50
C LEU A 82 -15.70 -0.82 6.61
N GLN A 83 -16.39 -0.07 5.75
CA GLN A 83 -17.86 -0.01 5.70
C GLN A 83 -18.45 -1.18 4.93
#